data_AF-A0A7J8MRJ6-F1
#
_entry.id   AF-A0A7J8MRJ6-F1
#
_cell.length_a   1.000
_cell.length_b   1.000
_cell.length_c   1.000
_cell.angle_alpha   90.00
_cell.angle_beta   90.00
_cell.angle_gamma   90.00
#
_symmetry.space_group_name_H-M   'P 1'
#
loop_
_entity.id
_entity.type
_entity.pdbx_description
1 polymer ?
#
loop_
_entity_poly.entity_id
_entity_poly.type
_entity_poly.pdbx_seq_one_letter_code
_entity_poly.pdbx_strand_id
1 'polypeptide(L)'
;MEDRKVVAWGEGHNSWVSGVAFDSYWSSPNSDGTGETVMYRFGSVGQDTQLLLWDLEMDEIVVPLRRCPPGGSPTYSTGSQSSHWDNISPLGTLQPAPSIRDVPKVSPLVAHRVHNEPLSGLIFTQESVLTVCREGHIKIWMRPGVGESHSSNSETVLSNSLKDKPFVSSKIGSSSYRQ
;
A
#
# COMPACT_ATOMS: atom_id res chain seq x y z
N MET A 1 19.32 11.10 -10.44
CA MET A 1 19.11 11.17 -8.98
C MET A 1 20.44 10.84 -8.33
N GLU A 2 21.41 11.76 -8.36
CA GLU A 2 22.73 11.56 -7.77
C GLU A 2 22.72 11.63 -6.22
N ASP A 3 21.69 12.27 -5.65
CA ASP A 3 21.55 12.45 -4.20
C ASP A 3 21.04 11.17 -3.52
N ARG A 4 21.91 10.49 -2.75
CA ARG A 4 21.56 9.33 -1.91
C ARG A 4 20.95 9.78 -0.57
N LYS A 5 19.80 10.44 -0.60
CA LYS A 5 19.12 10.98 0.58
C LYS A 5 17.72 10.40 0.79
N VAL A 6 17.27 10.39 2.04
CA VAL A 6 15.88 10.08 2.38
C VAL A 6 15.00 11.23 1.93
N VAL A 7 13.93 10.94 1.18
CA VAL A 7 13.02 11.95 0.61
C VAL A 7 11.70 12.09 1.35
N ALA A 8 11.24 11.03 2.01
CA ALA A 8 10.01 11.00 2.77
C ALA A 8 10.06 9.85 3.80
N TRP A 9 9.21 9.93 4.83
CA TRP A 9 8.89 8.82 5.72
C TRP A 9 7.38 8.75 5.93
N GLY A 10 6.85 7.59 6.32
CA GLY A 10 5.41 7.42 6.55
C GLY A 10 5.13 6.51 7.74
N GLU A 11 3.99 6.72 8.39
CA GLU A 11 3.47 5.90 9.47
C GLU A 11 2.07 5.42 9.06
N GLY A 12 1.79 4.12 9.21
CA GLY A 12 0.47 3.60 8.85
C GLY A 12 0.24 2.14 9.23
N HIS A 13 1.25 1.27 9.08
CA HIS A 13 1.12 -0.10 9.55
C HIS A 13 1.17 -0.18 11.08
N ASN A 14 0.34 -1.05 11.65
CA ASN A 14 0.29 -1.32 13.10
C ASN A 14 1.26 -2.44 13.52
N SER A 15 2.07 -2.93 12.58
CA SER A 15 3.07 -3.97 12.79
C SER A 15 4.15 -3.87 11.70
N TRP A 16 5.03 -4.86 11.60
CA TRP A 16 6.14 -4.82 10.64
C TRP A 16 5.64 -4.90 9.19
N VAL A 17 6.21 -4.03 8.35
CA VAL A 17 6.04 -4.10 6.90
C VAL A 17 6.75 -5.35 6.39
N SER A 18 6.05 -6.17 5.60
CA SER A 18 6.57 -7.42 5.04
C SER A 18 6.74 -7.36 3.51
N GLY A 19 6.17 -6.37 2.83
CA GLY A 19 6.38 -6.16 1.40
C GLY A 19 6.03 -4.74 0.98
N VAL A 20 6.74 -4.24 -0.03
CA VAL A 20 6.50 -2.94 -0.68
C VAL A 20 6.65 -3.10 -2.18
N ALA A 21 5.83 -2.39 -2.97
CA ALA A 21 5.93 -2.40 -4.41
C ALA A 21 5.42 -1.08 -5.00
N PHE A 22 6.14 -0.54 -5.98
CA PHE A 22 5.63 0.57 -6.79
C PHE A 22 4.59 0.06 -7.79
N ASP A 23 3.59 0.89 -8.07
CA ASP A 23 2.60 0.63 -9.09
C ASP A 23 2.99 1.31 -10.41
N SER A 24 3.77 0.61 -11.24
CA SER A 24 4.19 1.11 -12.56
C SER A 24 3.06 1.22 -13.58
N TYR A 25 1.88 0.68 -13.28
CA TYR A 25 0.72 0.67 -14.17
C TYR A 25 -0.32 1.74 -13.79
N TRP A 26 -0.07 2.50 -12.72
CA TRP A 26 -0.89 3.63 -12.35
C TRP A 26 -0.32 4.93 -12.96
N SER A 27 -1.21 5.74 -13.53
CA SER A 27 -0.93 7.08 -14.03
C SER A 27 -1.71 8.13 -13.24
N SER A 28 -1.07 9.28 -13.00
CA SER A 28 -1.73 10.42 -12.37
C SER A 28 -2.91 10.88 -13.24
N PRO A 29 -4.11 11.09 -12.65
CA PRO A 29 -5.28 11.59 -13.37
C PRO A 29 -5.08 12.95 -14.07
N ASN A 30 -4.13 13.76 -13.58
CA ASN A 30 -3.89 15.14 -14.03
C ASN A 30 -2.63 15.29 -14.90
N SER A 31 -2.29 14.27 -15.70
CA SER A 31 -1.18 14.37 -16.64
C SER A 31 -1.61 15.13 -17.90
N ASP A 32 -1.98 16.40 -17.77
CA ASP A 32 -2.56 17.26 -18.83
C ASP A 32 -1.53 17.65 -19.92
N GLY A 33 -0.42 16.90 -20.04
CA GLY A 33 0.69 17.22 -20.94
C GLY A 33 1.54 18.43 -20.51
N THR A 34 1.11 19.18 -19.49
CA THR A 34 1.88 20.29 -18.89
C THR A 34 3.05 19.82 -18.03
N GLY A 35 3.08 18.54 -17.63
CA GLY A 35 4.30 17.85 -17.18
C GLY A 35 4.94 18.36 -15.89
N GLU A 36 4.28 19.21 -15.11
CA GLU A 36 4.91 19.82 -13.94
C GLU A 36 4.95 18.87 -12.74
N THR A 37 3.90 18.07 -12.48
CA THR A 37 3.84 17.27 -11.24
C THR A 37 3.98 15.78 -11.45
N VAL A 38 5.14 15.24 -11.05
CA VAL A 38 5.41 13.80 -11.03
C VAL A 38 4.87 13.21 -9.73
N MET A 39 3.86 12.33 -9.83
CA MET A 39 3.34 11.57 -8.70
C MET A 39 3.64 10.07 -8.89
N TYR A 40 4.07 9.41 -7.82
CA TYR A 40 4.24 7.96 -7.76
C TYR A 40 3.21 7.34 -6.82
N ARG A 41 2.66 6.19 -7.21
CA ARG A 41 1.91 5.33 -6.29
C ARG A 41 2.71 4.09 -5.94
N PHE A 42 2.69 3.74 -4.67
CA PHE A 42 3.20 2.47 -4.20
C PHE A 42 2.28 1.88 -3.14
N GLY A 43 2.39 0.59 -2.92
CA GLY A 43 1.69 -0.11 -1.86
C GLY A 43 2.65 -0.75 -0.88
N SER A 44 2.17 -0.95 0.34
CA SER A 44 2.85 -1.74 1.36
C SER A 44 1.88 -2.73 2.00
N VAL A 45 2.43 -3.87 2.42
CA VAL A 45 1.69 -4.90 3.16
C VAL A 45 2.44 -5.25 4.42
N GLY A 46 1.70 -5.64 5.46
CA GLY A 46 2.27 -5.84 6.79
C GLY A 46 1.79 -7.07 7.53
N GLN A 47 2.47 -7.31 8.65
CA GLN A 47 2.09 -8.33 9.63
C GLN A 47 0.75 -8.03 10.32
N ASP A 48 0.27 -6.80 10.20
CA ASP A 48 -1.03 -6.33 10.67
C ASP A 48 -2.19 -6.69 9.74
N THR A 49 -1.93 -7.49 8.69
CA THR A 49 -2.92 -7.99 7.72
C THR A 49 -3.51 -6.91 6.79
N GLN A 50 -2.86 -5.73 6.75
CA GLN A 50 -3.32 -4.59 5.98
C GLN A 50 -2.54 -4.40 4.67
N LEU A 51 -3.23 -3.93 3.64
CA LEU A 51 -2.69 -3.30 2.45
C LEU A 51 -2.85 -1.79 2.61
N LEU A 52 -1.75 -1.06 2.52
CA LEU A 52 -1.74 0.40 2.45
C LEU A 52 -1.35 0.85 1.04
N LEU A 53 -1.98 1.91 0.54
CA LEU A 53 -1.59 2.60 -0.69
C LEU A 53 -1.11 4.00 -0.34
N TRP A 54 -0.06 4.45 -1.03
CA TRP A 54 0.65 5.70 -0.76
C TRP A 54 0.85 6.46 -2.06
N ASP A 55 0.68 7.78 -1.98
CA ASP A 55 1.01 8.70 -3.05
C ASP A 55 2.22 9.53 -2.64
N LEU A 56 3.17 9.66 -3.55
CA LEU A 56 4.36 10.47 -3.39
C LEU A 56 4.41 11.49 -4.52
N GLU A 57 4.07 12.73 -4.20
CA GLU A 57 4.18 13.87 -5.09
C GLU A 57 5.59 14.47 -5.00
N MET A 58 6.30 14.52 -6.11
CA MET A 58 7.71 14.94 -6.13
C MET A 58 7.88 16.46 -5.97
N ASP A 59 6.86 17.25 -6.27
CA ASP A 59 6.90 18.72 -6.15
C ASP A 59 6.70 19.19 -4.70
N GLU A 60 5.98 18.41 -3.88
CA GLU A 60 5.66 18.74 -2.49
C GLU A 60 6.73 18.29 -1.48
N ILE A 61 7.69 17.45 -1.87
CA ILE A 61 8.77 16.97 -0.97
C ILE A 61 9.87 18.02 -0.73
N VAL A 62 9.47 19.25 -0.46
CA VAL A 62 10.34 20.29 0.05
C VAL A 62 10.61 20.00 1.52
N VAL A 63 11.87 19.70 1.86
CA VAL A 63 12.34 19.59 3.24
C VAL A 63 11.88 20.85 4.00
N PRO A 64 11.23 20.72 5.18
CA PRO A 64 10.93 21.88 6.00
C PRO A 64 12.24 22.59 6.36
N LEU A 65 12.58 23.65 5.61
CA LEU A 65 13.68 24.53 5.98
C LEU A 65 13.22 25.32 7.20
N ARG A 66 13.34 24.74 8.39
CA ARG A 66 13.27 25.50 9.63
C ARG A 66 14.53 26.37 9.68
N ARG A 67 14.46 27.54 9.03
CA ARG A 67 15.37 28.64 9.30
C ARG A 67 15.22 28.95 10.79
N CYS A 68 16.23 28.61 11.59
CA CYS A 68 16.38 29.24 12.89
C CYS A 68 16.32 30.76 12.66
N PRO A 69 15.52 31.52 13.43
CA PRO A 69 15.61 32.97 13.40
C PRO A 69 17.07 33.39 13.62
N PRO A 70 17.62 34.36 12.87
CA PRO A 70 18.93 34.92 13.16
C PRO A 70 18.82 35.73 14.46
N GLY A 71 18.96 35.08 15.62
CA GLY A 71 18.91 35.76 16.91
C GLY A 71 18.49 34.85 18.05
N GLY A 72 19.45 34.15 18.64
CA GLY A 72 19.23 33.41 19.87
C GLY A 72 20.34 32.40 20.16
N SER A 73 21.43 32.86 20.76
CA SER A 73 22.46 31.98 21.32
C SER A 73 21.91 31.22 22.54
N PRO A 74 22.24 29.93 22.69
CA PRO A 74 22.47 29.34 24.00
C PRO A 74 23.96 28.99 24.11
N THR A 75 24.58 29.55 25.13
CA THR A 75 25.98 29.34 25.50
C THR A 75 26.29 27.88 25.83
N TYR A 76 27.33 27.37 25.17
CA TYR A 76 28.34 26.38 25.58
C TYR A 76 27.95 25.30 26.60
N SER A 77 27.86 24.04 26.13
CA SER A 77 28.40 22.85 26.82
C SER A 77 28.59 21.69 25.82
N THR A 78 29.86 21.49 25.44
CA THR A 78 30.58 20.33 24.90
C THR A 78 29.79 19.10 24.43
N GLY A 79 29.70 18.91 23.10
CA GLY A 79 29.33 17.63 22.48
C GLY A 79 28.67 17.72 21.10
N SER A 80 29.43 18.11 20.07
CA SER A 80 29.16 18.00 18.62
C SER A 80 27.75 18.34 18.11
N GLN A 81 27.48 19.65 17.94
CA GLN A 81 26.57 20.14 16.92
C GLN A 81 27.38 20.51 15.67
N SER A 82 27.36 19.66 14.65
CA SER A 82 27.74 20.08 13.30
C SER A 82 26.71 19.58 12.31
N SER A 83 25.61 20.32 12.20
CA SER A 83 24.79 20.39 10.99
C SER A 83 25.54 21.24 9.95
N HIS A 84 26.63 20.69 9.42
CA HIS A 84 27.44 21.28 8.37
C HIS A 84 27.30 20.39 7.14
N TRP A 85 26.55 20.90 6.14
CA TRP A 85 26.22 20.19 4.91
C TRP A 85 27.28 20.33 3.80
N ASP A 86 28.54 20.67 4.10
CA ASP A 86 29.57 20.65 3.04
C ASP A 86 30.05 19.21 2.77
N ASN A 87 29.22 18.50 2.00
CA ASN A 87 29.49 17.86 0.71
C ASN A 87 30.87 17.28 0.34
N ILE A 88 31.72 16.85 1.27
CA ILE A 88 32.76 15.87 0.95
C ILE A 88 32.86 14.84 2.08
N SER A 89 32.01 13.82 2.01
CA SER A 89 32.20 12.61 2.82
C SER A 89 33.22 11.72 2.13
N PRO A 90 34.36 11.38 2.75
CA PRO A 90 35.27 10.40 2.19
C PRO A 90 34.51 9.09 1.92
N LEU A 91 34.76 8.48 0.76
CA LEU A 91 34.19 7.19 0.37
C LEU A 91 34.41 6.18 1.51
N GLY A 92 33.33 5.71 2.14
CA GLY A 92 33.38 4.75 3.26
C GLY A 92 32.95 5.27 4.63
N THR A 93 32.54 6.54 4.77
CA THR A 93 31.94 7.05 6.02
C THR A 93 30.42 6.86 6.04
N LEU A 94 29.91 6.23 7.10
CA LEU A 94 28.47 6.08 7.34
C LEU A 94 27.87 7.46 7.63
N GLN A 95 26.99 7.95 6.75
CA GLN A 95 26.21 9.14 7.01
C GLN A 95 25.17 8.85 8.10
N PRO A 96 25.07 9.67 9.15
CA PRO A 96 24.00 9.54 10.14
C PRO A 96 22.63 9.61 9.46
N ALA A 97 21.68 8.78 9.90
CA ALA A 97 20.32 8.86 9.41
C ALA A 97 19.72 10.24 9.75
N PRO A 98 19.04 10.91 8.81
CA PRO A 98 18.42 12.21 9.09
C PRO A 98 17.36 12.09 10.18
N SER A 99 17.17 13.17 10.94
CA SER A 99 16.08 13.24 11.91
C SER A 99 14.73 13.15 11.18
N ILE A 100 13.80 12.39 11.74
CA ILE A 100 12.43 12.26 11.23
C ILE A 100 11.68 13.60 11.12
N ARG A 101 12.13 14.62 11.88
CA ARG A 101 11.59 16.00 11.82
C ARG A 101 12.04 16.77 10.59
N ASP A 102 13.14 16.34 9.98
CA ASP A 102 13.78 17.00 8.84
C ASP A 102 13.38 16.32 7.51
N VAL A 103 12.56 15.27 7.57
CA VAL A 103 12.07 14.53 6.41
C VAL A 103 10.54 14.69 6.33
N PRO A 104 9.97 15.03 5.16
CA PRO A 104 8.53 15.09 4.97
C PRO A 104 7.81 13.80 5.38
N LYS A 105 6.69 13.93 6.11
CA LYS A 105 5.83 12.80 6.48
C LYS A 105 4.73 12.59 5.43
N VAL A 106 4.66 11.42 4.82
CA VAL A 106 3.54 10.99 3.96
C VAL A 106 2.51 10.19 4.75
N SER A 107 1.24 10.34 4.37
CA SER A 107 0.13 9.58 4.95
C SER A 107 -0.39 8.57 3.94
N PRO A 108 -0.86 7.39 4.39
CA PRO A 108 -1.47 6.43 3.47
C PRO A 108 -2.78 6.98 2.91
N LEU A 109 -2.97 6.84 1.60
CA LEU A 109 -4.23 7.15 0.92
C LEU A 109 -5.32 6.12 1.29
N VAL A 110 -4.91 4.86 1.42
CA VAL A 110 -5.78 3.74 1.78
C VAL A 110 -5.10 2.91 2.87
N ALA A 111 -5.88 2.44 3.84
CA ALA A 111 -5.50 1.38 4.76
C ALA A 111 -6.64 0.37 4.83
N HIS A 112 -6.41 -0.86 4.38
CA HIS A 112 -7.46 -1.86 4.29
C HIS A 112 -6.97 -3.23 4.75
N ARG A 113 -7.70 -3.87 5.68
CA ARG A 113 -7.44 -5.25 6.07
C ARG A 113 -7.86 -6.20 4.96
N VAL A 114 -6.87 -6.81 4.30
CA VAL A 114 -7.09 -7.65 3.12
C VAL A 114 -7.03 -9.14 3.41
N HIS A 115 -6.41 -9.57 4.51
CA HIS A 115 -6.33 -10.99 4.91
C HIS A 115 -6.62 -11.18 6.40
N ASN A 116 -6.81 -12.44 6.82
CA ASN A 116 -6.91 -12.79 8.24
C ASN A 116 -5.54 -13.10 8.86
N GLU A 117 -4.59 -13.51 8.01
CA GLU A 117 -3.21 -13.82 8.38
C GLU A 117 -2.23 -12.75 7.89
N PRO A 118 -1.03 -12.66 8.48
CA PRO A 118 0.02 -11.74 8.05
C PRO A 118 0.33 -11.85 6.56
N LEU A 119 0.46 -10.70 5.90
CA LEU A 119 0.84 -10.68 4.49
C LEU A 119 2.32 -11.03 4.31
N SER A 120 2.60 -11.70 3.19
CA SER A 120 3.94 -12.10 2.76
C SER A 120 4.33 -11.52 1.40
N GLY A 121 3.39 -10.95 0.64
CA GLY A 121 3.71 -10.35 -0.66
C GLY A 121 2.62 -9.45 -1.24
N LEU A 122 3.07 -8.54 -2.11
CA LEU A 122 2.27 -7.57 -2.85
C LEU A 122 2.87 -7.44 -4.26
N ILE A 123 2.03 -7.55 -5.29
CA ILE A 123 2.44 -7.33 -6.69
C ILE A 123 1.40 -6.47 -7.39
N PHE A 124 1.86 -5.42 -8.06
CA PHE A 124 1.05 -4.66 -9.02
C PHE A 124 1.27 -5.22 -10.42
N THR A 125 0.18 -5.47 -11.14
CA THR A 125 0.19 -5.86 -12.55
C THR A 125 -0.63 -4.85 -13.37
N GLN A 126 -0.61 -4.96 -14.69
CA GLN A 126 -1.40 -4.08 -15.57
C GLN A 126 -2.91 -4.19 -15.31
N GLU A 127 -3.39 -5.37 -14.92
CA GLU A 127 -4.82 -5.67 -14.82
C GLU A 127 -5.31 -5.78 -13.37
N SER A 128 -4.40 -6.03 -12.43
CA SER A 128 -4.78 -6.33 -11.04
C SER A 128 -3.71 -6.00 -10.01
N VAL A 129 -4.13 -5.95 -8.75
CA VAL A 129 -3.26 -5.97 -7.57
C VAL A 129 -3.37 -7.34 -6.91
N LEU A 130 -2.25 -7.98 -6.66
CA LEU A 130 -2.15 -9.30 -6.05
C LEU A 130 -1.61 -9.16 -4.63
N THR A 131 -2.26 -9.83 -3.67
CA THR A 131 -1.79 -9.91 -2.28
C THR A 131 -1.75 -11.36 -1.84
N VAL A 132 -0.70 -11.76 -1.12
CA VAL A 132 -0.55 -13.12 -0.58
C VAL A 132 -0.26 -13.08 0.93
N CYS A 133 -0.84 -14.03 1.67
CA CYS A 133 -0.60 -14.20 3.10
C CYS A 133 0.29 -15.42 3.41
N ARG A 134 0.70 -15.57 4.68
CA ARG A 134 1.56 -16.69 5.14
C ARG A 134 0.94 -18.07 4.98
N GLU A 135 -0.39 -18.18 4.93
CA GLU A 135 -1.09 -19.45 4.62
C GLU A 135 -1.06 -19.78 3.12
N GLY A 136 -0.58 -18.88 2.27
CA GLY A 136 -0.58 -19.06 0.82
C GLY A 136 -1.89 -18.65 0.13
N HIS A 137 -2.84 -18.03 0.85
CA HIS A 137 -4.02 -17.45 0.21
C HIS A 137 -3.66 -16.23 -0.64
N ILE A 138 -4.06 -16.25 -1.91
CA ILE A 138 -3.86 -15.15 -2.84
C ILE A 138 -5.20 -14.45 -3.09
N LYS A 139 -5.22 -13.13 -2.96
CA LYS A 139 -6.34 -12.29 -3.40
C LYS A 139 -5.94 -11.44 -4.59
N ILE A 140 -6.84 -11.39 -5.57
CA ILE A 140 -6.68 -10.67 -6.83
C ILE A 140 -7.72 -9.55 -6.86
N TRP A 141 -7.25 -8.31 -6.97
CA TRP A 141 -8.08 -7.12 -7.02
C TRP A 141 -7.98 -6.54 -8.43
N MET A 142 -9.03 -6.75 -9.24
CA MET A 142 -9.05 -6.23 -10.60
C MET A 142 -9.04 -4.71 -10.59
N ARG A 143 -8.21 -4.12 -11.46
CA ARG A 143 -8.23 -2.68 -11.66
C ARG A 143 -9.55 -2.26 -12.30
N PRO A 144 -10.03 -1.05 -12.04
CA PRO A 144 -11.11 -0.47 -12.82
C PRO A 144 -10.70 -0.48 -14.30
N GLY A 145 -11.48 -1.16 -15.14
CA GLY A 145 -11.24 -1.13 -16.58
C GLY A 145 -11.51 0.27 -17.14
N VAL A 146 -10.75 0.68 -18.15
CA VAL A 146 -11.23 1.68 -19.11
C VAL A 146 -12.30 0.96 -19.95
N GLY A 147 -13.49 0.82 -19.38
CA GLY A 147 -14.54 0.01 -19.97
C GLY A 147 -15.07 0.64 -21.25
N GLU A 148 -14.73 0.05 -22.40
CA GLU A 148 -15.78 -0.28 -23.35
C GLU A 148 -16.60 -1.42 -22.74
N SER A 149 -17.87 -1.14 -22.53
CA SER A 149 -18.87 -2.05 -22.02
C SER A 149 -19.11 -3.21 -22.99
N HIS A 150 -18.74 -4.43 -22.61
CA HIS A 150 -19.38 -5.64 -23.15
C HIS A 150 -19.65 -6.64 -22.03
N SER A 151 -20.93 -6.71 -21.68
CA SER A 151 -21.52 -7.82 -20.95
C SER A 151 -21.42 -9.11 -21.76
N SER A 152 -20.73 -10.11 -21.24
CA SER A 152 -21.07 -11.50 -21.53
C SER A 152 -20.85 -12.34 -20.27
N ASN A 153 -21.97 -12.65 -19.62
CA ASN A 153 -22.05 -13.69 -18.61
C ASN A 153 -21.49 -15.00 -19.17
N SER A 154 -20.61 -15.64 -18.42
CA SER A 154 -20.43 -17.09 -18.48
C SER A 154 -19.99 -17.57 -17.11
N GLU A 155 -20.98 -17.95 -16.31
CA GLU A 155 -20.79 -18.79 -15.13
C GLU A 155 -20.24 -20.16 -15.57
N THR A 156 -19.07 -20.55 -15.07
CA THR A 156 -18.57 -21.92 -15.17
C THR A 156 -18.70 -22.60 -13.81
N VAL A 157 -19.84 -23.28 -13.63
CA VAL A 157 -20.10 -24.19 -12.53
C VAL A 157 -19.29 -25.47 -12.76
N LEU A 158 -18.29 -25.75 -11.91
CA LEU A 158 -17.65 -27.06 -11.87
C LEU A 158 -18.43 -27.99 -10.93
N SER A 159 -19.22 -28.85 -11.55
CA SER A 159 -19.92 -29.98 -10.96
C SER A 159 -18.95 -31.14 -10.64
N ASN A 160 -18.95 -31.63 -9.41
CA ASN A 160 -18.53 -32.99 -9.08
C ASN A 160 -19.74 -33.76 -8.55
N SER A 161 -20.24 -34.68 -9.39
CA SER A 161 -21.30 -35.64 -9.07
C SER A 161 -20.69 -36.87 -8.38
N LEU A 162 -21.39 -37.42 -7.37
CA LEU A 162 -21.31 -38.85 -7.04
C LEU A 162 -22.59 -39.34 -6.34
N LYS A 163 -23.38 -40.07 -7.14
CA LYS A 163 -24.25 -41.23 -6.85
C LYS A 163 -25.70 -41.04 -6.38
N ASP A 164 -26.57 -41.28 -7.36
CA ASP A 164 -27.98 -41.66 -7.31
C ASP A 164 -28.29 -42.94 -6.51
N LYS A 165 -29.48 -42.98 -5.87
CA LYS A 165 -30.47 -44.07 -6.06
C LYS A 165 -31.91 -43.64 -5.62
N PRO A 166 -33.00 -44.13 -6.26
CA PRO A 166 -34.34 -43.51 -6.20
C PRO A 166 -35.47 -44.33 -5.50
N PHE A 167 -36.67 -43.74 -5.47
CA PHE A 167 -38.03 -44.21 -5.07
C PHE A 167 -38.30 -44.28 -3.54
N VAL A 168 -39.41 -43.77 -2.97
CA VAL A 168 -40.84 -44.01 -3.25
C VAL A 168 -41.73 -42.84 -2.76
N SER A 169 -42.81 -42.54 -3.48
CA SER A 169 -43.95 -41.70 -3.07
C SER A 169 -45.05 -42.53 -2.42
N SER A 170 -45.66 -42.09 -1.30
CA SER A 170 -47.12 -42.02 -1.15
C SER A 170 -47.63 -41.56 0.24
N LYS A 171 -48.68 -40.72 0.16
CA LYS A 171 -49.89 -40.59 1.00
C LYS A 171 -49.86 -39.89 2.38
N ILE A 172 -50.35 -38.65 2.34
CA ILE A 172 -51.62 -38.15 2.94
C ILE A 172 -51.93 -38.62 4.38
N GLY A 173 -51.81 -37.70 5.33
CA GLY A 173 -52.36 -37.78 6.68
C GLY A 173 -53.22 -36.54 6.98
N SER A 174 -54.52 -36.76 7.15
CA SER A 174 -55.54 -35.80 7.57
C SER A 174 -55.32 -35.38 9.03
N SER A 175 -55.43 -34.09 9.33
CA SER A 175 -55.48 -33.55 10.70
C SER A 175 -56.68 -32.60 10.85
N SER A 176 -57.75 -33.11 11.46
CA SER A 176 -58.90 -32.33 11.92
C SER A 176 -58.58 -31.64 13.25
N TYR A 177 -58.75 -30.32 13.32
CA TYR A 177 -58.77 -29.56 14.57
C TYR A 177 -60.21 -29.31 15.02
N ARG A 178 -60.51 -29.68 16.27
CA ARG A 178 -61.66 -29.21 17.07
C ARG A 178 -61.17 -29.04 18.50
N GLN A 179 -61.02 -27.79 18.93
CA GLN A 179 -61.61 -27.27 20.16
C GLN A 179 -61.70 -25.76 20.05
#